data_AF-A0A126Z617-F1
#
_entry.id   AF-A0A126Z617-F1
#
_cell.length_a   1.000
_cell.length_b   1.000
_cell.length_c   1.000
_cell.angle_alpha   90.00
_cell.angle_beta   90.00
_cell.angle_gamma   90.00
#
_symmetry.space_group_name_H-M   'P 1'
#
loop_
_entity.id
_entity.type
_entity.pdbx_description
1 polymer ?
#
loop_
_entity_poly.entity_id
_entity_poly.type
_entity_poly.pdbx_seq_one_letter_code
_entity_poly.pdbx_strand_id
1 'polypeptide(L)'
;MHLVRNSLRFASRKYWKPIADHLKKVYQAPTVQAAEQRFDEFAKEWEPIYPAMIAMWRRSWGEFTPFLDYPLEIRKLIYTTNGIESLNARFRQATRRRGHFPNEQSALKVM
;
A
#
# COMPACT_ATOMS: atom_id res chain seq x y z
N MET A 1 0.81 -1.05 1.97
CA MET A 1 1.92 -0.62 2.86
C MET A 1 2.77 0.49 2.26
N HIS A 2 3.28 0.35 1.04
CA HIS A 2 4.10 1.39 0.39
C HIS A 2 3.44 2.77 0.26
N LEU A 3 2.15 2.85 -0.12
CA LEU A 3 1.46 4.15 -0.29
C LEU A 3 1.33 4.92 1.03
N VAL A 4 0.98 4.23 2.11
CA VAL A 4 0.92 4.79 3.47
C VAL A 4 2.33 5.21 3.94
N ARG A 5 3.35 4.36 3.77
CA ARG A 5 4.74 4.72 4.11
C ARG A 5 5.25 5.93 3.31
N ASN A 6 4.94 6.00 2.01
CA ASN A 6 5.31 7.14 1.18
C ASN A 6 4.60 8.42 1.63
N SER A 7 3.36 8.33 2.12
CA SER A 7 2.64 9.47 2.69
C SER A 7 3.41 10.11 3.86
N LEU A 8 4.01 9.28 4.73
CA LEU A 8 4.78 9.76 5.88
C LEU A 8 6.08 10.50 5.50
N ARG A 9 6.57 10.36 4.26
CA ARG A 9 7.75 11.10 3.77
C ARG A 9 7.47 12.58 3.56
N PHE A 10 6.20 12.95 3.33
CA PHE A 10 5.78 14.34 3.17
C PHE A 10 5.48 15.03 4.50
N ALA A 11 5.24 14.24 5.55
CA ALA A 11 4.72 14.74 6.82
C ALA A 11 5.79 14.78 7.93
N SER A 12 5.69 15.79 8.80
CA SER A 12 6.49 15.83 10.02
C SER A 12 6.13 14.66 10.95
N ARG A 13 7.12 14.14 11.70
CA ARG A 13 6.93 13.00 12.62
C ARG A 13 5.79 13.22 13.62
N LYS A 14 5.51 14.46 14.03
CA LYS A 14 4.38 14.78 14.93
C LYS A 14 3.02 14.36 14.38
N TYR A 15 2.86 14.30 13.05
CA TYR A 15 1.59 13.97 12.39
C TYR A 15 1.54 12.54 11.86
N TRP A 16 2.60 11.75 12.03
CA TRP A 16 2.64 10.39 11.47
C TRP A 16 1.52 9.49 12.02
N LYS A 17 1.30 9.51 13.33
CA LYS A 17 0.24 8.71 13.95
C LYS A 17 -1.16 9.17 13.51
N PRO A 18 -1.52 10.46 13.58
CA PRO A 18 -2.79 10.96 13.04
C PRO A 18 -3.02 10.58 11.57
N ILE A 19 -2.02 10.77 10.71
CA ILE A 19 -2.12 10.44 9.28
C ILE A 19 -2.33 8.93 9.08
N ALA A 20 -1.55 8.09 9.76
CA ALA A 20 -1.68 6.65 9.66
C ALA A 20 -3.05 6.15 10.17
N ASP A 21 -3.54 6.69 11.28
CA ASP A 21 -4.84 6.34 11.85
C ASP A 21 -6.01 6.82 10.96
N HIS A 22 -5.87 7.96 10.26
CA HIS A 22 -6.88 8.42 9.32
C HIS A 22 -6.89 7.56 8.04
N LEU A 23 -5.71 7.31 7.45
CA LEU A 23 -5.57 6.38 6.31
C LEU A 23 -6.08 4.97 6.64
N LYS A 24 -6.03 4.57 7.91
CA LYS A 24 -6.64 3.33 8.41
C LYS A 24 -8.13 3.21 8.18
N LYS A 25 -8.84 4.31 8.36
CA LYS A 25 -10.28 4.33 8.11
C LYS A 25 -10.61 4.17 6.63
N VAL A 26 -9.72 4.64 5.73
CA VAL A 26 -9.89 4.49 4.28
C VAL A 26 -9.80 3.02 3.86
N TYR A 27 -8.73 2.31 4.24
CA TYR A 27 -8.57 0.91 3.81
C TYR A 27 -9.46 -0.10 4.54
N GLN A 28 -10.01 0.27 5.71
CA GLN A 28 -10.98 -0.53 6.46
C GLN A 28 -12.44 -0.19 6.11
N ALA A 29 -12.69 0.70 5.16
CA ALA A 29 -14.05 1.04 4.76
C ALA A 29 -14.78 -0.18 4.18
N PRO A 30 -16.07 -0.38 4.49
CA PRO A 30 -16.82 -1.57 4.07
C PRO A 30 -17.12 -1.59 2.57
N THR A 31 -17.18 -0.42 1.92
CA THR A 31 -17.47 -0.27 0.49
C THR A 31 -16.50 0.73 -0.15
N VAL A 32 -16.37 0.68 -1.48
CA VAL A 32 -15.57 1.66 -2.26
C VAL A 32 -16.05 3.08 -1.97
N GLN A 33 -17.37 3.29 -2.02
CA GLN A 33 -17.98 4.60 -1.79
C GLN A 33 -17.72 5.13 -0.37
N ALA A 34 -17.71 4.26 0.64
CA ALA A 34 -17.31 4.64 1.98
C ALA A 34 -15.81 5.00 2.05
N ALA A 35 -14.95 4.30 1.31
CA ALA A 35 -13.53 4.61 1.25
C ALA A 35 -13.27 5.97 0.59
N GLU A 36 -14.00 6.28 -0.49
CA GLU A 36 -13.96 7.59 -1.16
C GLU A 36 -14.35 8.71 -0.22
N GLN A 37 -15.47 8.56 0.51
CA GLN A 37 -15.89 9.55 1.53
C GLN A 37 -14.82 9.75 2.61
N ARG A 38 -14.22 8.67 3.12
CA ARG A 38 -13.11 8.75 4.09
C ARG A 38 -11.87 9.41 3.50
N PHE A 39 -11.60 9.18 2.23
CA PHE A 39 -10.48 9.82 1.55
C PHE A 39 -10.73 11.32 1.33
N ASP A 40 -11.97 11.73 1.04
CA ASP A 40 -12.34 13.14 0.95
C ASP A 40 -12.23 13.86 2.31
N GLU A 41 -12.65 13.20 3.40
CA GLU A 41 -12.42 13.69 4.77
C GLU A 41 -10.92 13.88 5.06
N PHE A 42 -10.12 12.88 4.71
CA PHE A 42 -8.66 12.94 4.84
C PHE A 42 -8.05 14.07 3.99
N ALA A 43 -8.49 14.22 2.73
CA ALA A 43 -8.00 15.28 1.85
C ALA A 43 -8.34 16.66 2.42
N LYS A 44 -9.57 16.89 2.90
CA LYS A 44 -9.96 18.17 3.51
C LYS A 44 -9.08 18.56 4.69
N GLU A 45 -8.73 17.60 5.54
CA GLU A 45 -7.88 17.86 6.71
C GLU A 45 -6.42 18.11 6.33
N TRP A 46 -5.88 17.31 5.42
CA TRP A 46 -4.43 17.25 5.19
C TRP A 46 -3.95 17.95 3.91
N GLU A 47 -4.82 18.24 2.94
CA GLU A 47 -4.45 18.98 1.70
C GLU A 47 -3.89 20.37 1.99
N PRO A 48 -4.42 21.17 2.95
CA PRO A 48 -3.85 22.49 3.25
C PRO A 48 -2.43 22.43 3.83
N ILE A 49 -2.08 21.32 4.48
CA ILE A 49 -0.79 21.14 5.18
C ILE A 49 0.22 20.38 4.29
N TYR A 50 -0.27 19.36 3.58
CA TYR A 50 0.50 18.40 2.80
C TYR A 50 -0.12 18.16 1.42
N PRO A 51 -0.20 19.19 0.54
CA PRO A 51 -0.87 19.07 -0.75
C PRO A 51 -0.21 18.02 -1.66
N ALA A 52 1.12 17.85 -1.59
CA ALA A 52 1.84 16.84 -2.35
C ALA A 52 1.46 15.39 -1.96
N MET A 53 1.15 15.16 -0.67
CA MET A 53 0.68 13.87 -0.19
C MET A 53 -0.69 13.54 -0.80
N ILE A 54 -1.61 14.51 -0.77
CA ILE A 54 -2.96 14.33 -1.34
C ILE A 54 -2.90 14.16 -2.86
N ALA A 55 -2.07 14.94 -3.55
CA ALA A 55 -1.86 14.80 -4.99
C ALA A 55 -1.30 13.41 -5.36
N MET A 56 -0.38 12.85 -4.57
CA MET A 56 0.09 11.48 -4.75
C MET A 56 -1.04 10.47 -4.62
N TRP A 57 -1.87 10.58 -3.57
CA TRP A 57 -3.00 9.69 -3.37
C TRP A 57 -4.02 9.77 -4.51
N ARG A 58 -4.38 10.98 -4.96
CA ARG A 58 -5.31 11.17 -6.10
C ARG A 58 -4.78 10.50 -7.37
N ARG A 59 -3.48 10.61 -7.66
CA ARG A 59 -2.86 9.93 -8.81
C ARG A 59 -2.89 8.41 -8.69
N SER A 60 -2.64 7.89 -7.49
CA SER A 60 -2.64 6.44 -7.22
C SER A 60 -4.03 5.87 -6.91
N TRP A 61 -5.09 6.69 -6.93
CA TRP A 61 -6.42 6.26 -6.48
C TRP A 61 -6.98 5.14 -7.37
N GLY A 62 -6.86 5.27 -8.69
CA GLY A 62 -7.32 4.23 -9.63
C GLY A 62 -6.59 2.88 -9.46
N GLU A 63 -5.33 2.90 -9.05
CA GLU A 63 -4.56 1.68 -8.72
C GLU A 63 -4.94 1.12 -7.34
N PHE A 64 -5.45 1.97 -6.44
CA PHE A 64 -5.89 1.61 -5.10
C PHE A 64 -7.32 1.07 -5.08
N THR A 65 -8.24 1.56 -5.90
CA THR A 65 -9.66 1.14 -5.87
C THR A 65 -9.87 -0.38 -5.99
N PRO A 66 -9.18 -1.12 -6.90
CA PRO A 66 -9.34 -2.58 -6.99
C PRO A 66 -8.99 -3.32 -5.69
N PHE A 67 -8.13 -2.75 -4.84
CA PHE A 67 -7.82 -3.32 -3.53
C PHE A 67 -9.04 -3.29 -2.59
N LEU A 68 -9.95 -2.33 -2.78
CA LEU A 68 -11.19 -2.20 -2.01
C LEU A 68 -12.26 -3.21 -2.44
N ASP A 69 -12.06 -4.01 -3.48
CA ASP A 69 -13.00 -5.07 -3.86
C ASP A 69 -12.77 -6.37 -3.07
N TYR A 70 -11.60 -6.54 -2.46
CA TYR A 70 -11.32 -7.71 -1.62
C TYR A 70 -12.14 -7.69 -0.32
N PRO A 71 -12.46 -8.84 0.29
CA PRO A 71 -13.04 -8.88 1.62
C PRO A 71 -12.14 -8.22 2.68
N LEU A 72 -12.72 -7.63 3.72
CA LEU A 72 -11.98 -6.95 4.80
C LEU A 72 -10.87 -7.79 5.43
N GLU A 73 -11.10 -9.09 5.60
CA GLU A 73 -10.09 -10.01 6.14
C GLU A 73 -8.87 -10.14 5.21
N ILE A 74 -9.09 -10.18 3.89
CA ILE A 74 -8.03 -10.19 2.89
C ILE A 74 -7.32 -8.83 2.82
N ARG A 75 -8.06 -7.72 2.94
CA ARG A 75 -7.45 -6.37 3.01
C ARG A 75 -6.58 -6.20 4.24
N LYS A 76 -7.03 -6.66 5.40
CA LYS A 76 -6.22 -6.68 6.64
C LYS A 76 -4.97 -7.51 6.43
N LEU A 77 -5.10 -8.70 5.83
CA LEU A 77 -3.97 -9.56 5.51
C LEU A 77 -2.98 -8.80 4.63
N ILE A 78 -3.37 -8.24 3.49
CA ILE A 78 -2.50 -7.49 2.56
C ILE A 78 -1.90 -6.23 3.22
N TYR A 79 -2.66 -5.55 4.08
CA TYR A 79 -2.19 -4.38 4.82
C TYR A 79 -1.10 -4.75 5.85
N THR A 80 -1.27 -5.85 6.57
CA THR A 80 -0.27 -6.36 7.53
C THR A 80 0.87 -7.09 6.81
N THR A 81 0.60 -7.67 5.63
CA THR A 81 1.61 -8.30 4.79
C THR A 81 2.36 -7.26 3.97
N ASN A 82 3.44 -6.79 4.61
CA ASN A 82 4.82 -6.99 4.11
C ASN A 82 5.08 -8.35 3.40
N GLY A 83 4.09 -9.18 3.07
CA GLY A 83 4.18 -10.55 2.54
C GLY A 83 4.35 -10.55 1.03
N ILE A 84 3.75 -9.62 0.28
CA ILE A 84 4.10 -9.41 -1.13
C ILE A 84 5.50 -8.79 -1.23
N GLU A 85 5.82 -7.83 -0.36
CA GLU A 85 7.16 -7.22 -0.28
C GLU A 85 8.24 -8.24 0.15
N SER A 86 7.92 -9.10 1.13
CA SER A 86 8.75 -10.22 1.63
C SER A 86 8.88 -11.33 0.61
N LEU A 87 7.81 -11.69 -0.09
CA LEU A 87 7.82 -12.66 -1.17
C LEU A 87 8.65 -12.12 -2.35
N ASN A 88 8.45 -10.87 -2.75
CA ASN A 88 9.27 -10.21 -3.77
C ASN A 88 10.73 -10.01 -3.31
N ALA A 89 10.99 -9.84 -2.01
CA ALA A 89 12.34 -9.81 -1.46
C ALA A 89 12.99 -11.20 -1.49
N ARG A 90 12.25 -12.26 -1.15
CA ARG A 90 12.69 -13.66 -1.23
C ARG A 90 12.94 -14.08 -2.68
N PHE A 91 12.05 -13.72 -3.62
CA PHE A 91 12.26 -13.96 -5.04
C PHE A 91 13.49 -13.23 -5.59
N ARG A 92 13.68 -11.95 -5.23
CA ARG A 92 14.90 -11.18 -5.58
C ARG A 92 16.15 -11.77 -4.95
N GLN A 93 16.07 -12.28 -3.72
CA GLN A 93 17.21 -12.93 -3.05
C GLN A 93 17.56 -14.27 -3.70
N ALA A 94 16.57 -15.06 -4.09
CA ALA A 94 16.74 -16.34 -4.78
C ALA A 94 17.37 -16.16 -6.18
N THR A 95 16.87 -15.20 -6.96
CA THR A 95 17.44 -14.84 -8.28
C THR A 95 18.84 -14.24 -8.17
N ARG A 96 19.10 -13.41 -7.16
CA ARG A 96 20.43 -12.80 -6.94
C ARG A 96 21.49 -13.80 -6.47
N ARG A 97 21.08 -14.94 -5.87
CA ARG A 97 21.97 -16.04 -5.47
C ARG A 97 22.27 -17.03 -6.60
N ARG A 98 21.48 -17.06 -7.67
CA ARG A 98 21.70 -17.91 -8.87
C ARG A 98 21.39 -17.09 -10.12
N GLY A 99 22.43 -16.43 -10.65
CA GLY A 99 22.32 -15.47 -11.76
C GLY A 99 21.90 -16.05 -13.13
N HIS A 100 21.88 -17.38 -13.29
CA HIS A 100 21.35 -18.04 -14.49
C HIS A 100 20.55 -19.29 -14.15
N PHE A 101 19.34 -19.37 -14.69
CA PHE A 101 18.52 -20.56 -14.71
C PHE A 101 18.58 -21.16 -16.13
N PRO A 102 19.08 -22.39 -16.30
CA PRO A 102 19.27 -22.98 -17.63
C PRO A 102 17.96 -23.45 -18.29
N ASN A 103 16.86 -23.57 -17.54
CA ASN A 103 15.51 -23.84 -18.07
C ASN A 103 14.41 -23.44 -17.06
N GLU A 104 13.17 -23.38 -17.54
CA GLU A 104 11.99 -22.93 -16.80
C GLU A 104 11.67 -23.81 -15.57
N GLN A 105 11.87 -25.13 -15.67
CA GLN A 105 11.72 -26.07 -14.54
C GLN A 105 12.73 -25.83 -13.41
N SER A 106 13.92 -25.31 -13.72
CA SER A 106 14.94 -24.99 -12.71
C SER A 106 14.59 -23.75 -11.90
N ALA A 107 13.87 -22.80 -12.50
CA ALA A 107 13.37 -21.61 -11.81
C ALA A 107 12.25 -21.97 -10.83
N LEU A 108 11.33 -22.86 -11.24
CA LEU A 108 10.22 -23.32 -10.39
C LEU A 108 10.66 -24.13 -9.16
N LYS A 109 11.76 -24.90 -9.24
CA LYS A 109 12.29 -25.67 -8.10
C LYS A 109 12.94 -24.82 -7.00
N VAL A 110 13.24 -23.56 -7.28
CA VAL A 110 13.94 -22.64 -6.35
C VAL A 110 12.98 -21.65 -5.69
N MET A 111 11.77 -21.51 -6.24
CA MET A 111 10.64 -20.76 -5.68
C MET A 111 9.91 -21.59 -4.62
#